data_AF-A0AAV9BQI0-F1
#
_entry.id   AF-A0AAV9BQI0-F1
#
_cell.length_a   1.000
_cell.length_b   1.000
_cell.length_c   1.000
_cell.angle_alpha   90.00
_cell.angle_beta   90.00
_cell.angle_gamma   90.00
#
_symmetry.space_group_name_H-M   'P 1'
#
loop_
_entity.id
_entity.type
_entity.pdbx_description
1 polymer ?
#
loop_
_entity_poly.entity_id
_entity_poly.type
_entity_poly.pdbx_seq_one_letter_code
_entity_poly.pdbx_strand_id
1 'polypeptide(L)'
;MERSCCLRLRFSRGLGLIQIFFGAFVIIISLTSLLQLYNAGFFFNEEERCFQFQSFGNGGGVSNYYDFDVKPFSDRVTEVLSQLASLQEKLESVVQQIEKEKSVSPERNISKSEYQKFLEEEVIQPLYGAHISLRLIRIPRKEDTNDGILKEDPLINFFMVEEMRKYISLKENRLGKVNIYGASKSYNSIGHACVLMKKELEEYMNYDIGSYCKDDWIAAQRLMISGCDPLPRRRCLARASRLYMKPLPINESLWRLPDYRNVRWSNYQCGNFSCLSSKNPKRGFSKCSGCFEMEKEKLKWVTNSSLRADFLIDDVLSIKSGEIRIGLDYSVTTGSFAARMRERNVIIISTALNLGAPFSETIALRGLIPLYLTLNQRLPFFDNTMDMIHTTVFLDGWIDLQMMDFILFDFDRVLRPGGLLWIDKFFCSRNDLDDYMYMFLQFRYRKHKWVVSPKSKNEVYLSAVLEKPARSL
;
A
#
# COMPACT_ATOMS: atom_id res chain seq x y z
N MET A 1 7.42 4.44 107.14
CA MET A 1 8.27 3.55 106.34
C MET A 1 7.37 2.86 105.33
N GLU A 2 7.74 2.99 104.05
CA GLU A 2 7.28 2.22 102.88
C GLU A 2 5.77 2.16 102.54
N ARG A 3 5.42 2.77 101.39
CA ARG A 3 4.57 2.11 100.39
C ARG A 3 4.88 2.60 98.97
N SER A 4 5.58 1.71 98.26
CA SER A 4 5.51 1.37 96.83
C SER A 4 5.42 2.49 95.78
N CYS A 5 6.57 2.80 95.18
CA CYS A 5 6.73 3.54 93.94
C CYS A 5 7.12 2.55 92.83
N CYS A 6 6.20 1.68 92.38
CA CYS A 6 6.58 0.58 91.47
C CYS A 6 5.55 0.17 90.39
N LEU A 7 4.62 1.04 89.96
CA LEU A 7 3.69 0.66 88.87
C LEU A 7 3.55 1.62 87.68
N ARG A 8 4.13 2.83 87.68
CA ARG A 8 3.92 3.78 86.57
C ARG A 8 4.97 3.78 85.45
N LEU A 9 6.20 3.30 85.68
CA LEU A 9 7.26 3.35 84.65
C LEU A 9 7.33 2.13 83.71
N ARG A 10 6.69 1.00 84.05
CA ARG A 10 6.63 -0.20 83.17
C ARG A 10 5.55 -0.10 82.10
N PHE A 11 4.51 0.72 82.33
CA PHE A 11 3.37 0.83 81.44
C PHE A 11 3.70 1.66 80.18
N SER A 12 4.50 2.73 80.30
CA SER A 12 4.86 3.60 79.17
C SER A 12 5.78 2.93 78.13
N ARG A 13 6.76 2.11 78.56
CA ARG A 13 7.59 1.33 77.64
C ARG A 13 6.83 0.17 76.99
N GLY A 14 5.89 -0.43 77.72
CA GLY A 14 4.95 -1.40 77.17
C GLY A 14 4.03 -0.79 76.11
N LEU A 15 3.46 0.39 76.39
CA LEU A 15 2.61 1.11 75.44
C LEU A 15 3.38 1.50 74.17
N GLY A 16 4.62 1.96 74.30
CA GLY A 16 5.47 2.31 73.15
C GLY A 16 5.76 1.10 72.25
N LEU A 17 6.08 -0.06 72.83
CA LEU A 17 6.27 -1.30 72.08
C LEU A 17 4.97 -1.78 71.42
N ILE A 18 3.83 -1.66 72.12
CA ILE A 18 2.51 -1.98 71.59
C ILE A 18 2.16 -1.02 70.43
N GLN A 19 2.50 0.26 70.53
CA GLN A 19 2.21 1.27 69.52
C GLN A 19 3.08 1.10 68.26
N ILE A 20 4.35 0.69 68.42
CA ILE A 20 5.21 0.28 67.30
C ILE A 20 4.68 -1.00 66.65
N PHE A 21 4.24 -1.97 67.45
CA PHE A 21 3.66 -3.21 66.94
C PHE A 21 2.38 -2.95 66.14
N PHE A 22 1.46 -2.12 66.65
CA PHE A 22 0.26 -1.72 65.93
C PHE A 22 0.58 -0.85 64.70
N GLY A 23 1.57 0.04 64.77
CA GLY A 23 2.02 0.82 63.61
C GLY A 23 2.56 -0.06 62.48
N ALA A 24 3.41 -1.04 62.80
CA ALA A 24 3.91 -2.02 61.83
C ALA A 24 2.76 -2.89 61.29
N PHE A 25 1.82 -3.30 62.15
CA PHE A 25 0.66 -4.09 61.75
C PHE A 25 -0.28 -3.33 60.80
N VAL A 26 -0.49 -2.03 61.02
CA VAL A 26 -1.27 -1.16 60.12
C VAL A 26 -0.57 -0.99 58.77
N ILE A 27 0.75 -0.85 58.76
CA ILE A 27 1.52 -0.76 57.50
C ILE A 27 1.44 -2.09 56.73
N ILE A 28 1.56 -3.23 57.41
CA ILE A 28 1.44 -4.55 56.80
C ILE A 28 0.02 -4.76 56.26
N ILE A 29 -1.02 -4.43 57.05
CA ILE A 29 -2.42 -4.49 56.58
C ILE A 29 -2.61 -3.60 55.35
N SER A 30 -2.12 -2.37 55.39
CA SER A 30 -2.24 -1.41 54.28
C SER A 30 -1.55 -1.93 53.01
N LEU A 31 -0.35 -2.52 53.14
CA LEU A 31 0.37 -3.16 52.04
C LEU A 31 -0.36 -4.41 51.52
N THR A 32 -0.93 -5.24 52.40
CA THR A 32 -1.71 -6.41 52.00
C THR A 32 -3.05 -6.04 51.36
N SER A 33 -3.68 -4.94 51.79
CA SER A 33 -4.88 -4.40 51.17
C SER A 33 -4.58 -3.77 49.81
N LEU A 34 -3.44 -3.10 49.65
CA LEU A 34 -2.95 -2.63 48.34
C LEU A 34 -2.62 -3.78 47.41
N LEU A 35 -2.01 -4.87 47.92
CA LEU A 35 -1.76 -6.09 47.14
C LEU A 35 -3.05 -6.84 46.79
N GLN A 36 -4.04 -6.85 47.68
CA GLN A 36 -5.37 -7.39 47.39
C GLN A 36 -6.13 -6.52 46.39
N LEU A 37 -6.03 -5.20 46.45
CA LEU A 37 -6.60 -4.30 45.43
C LEU A 37 -5.89 -4.44 44.07
N TYR A 38 -4.59 -4.72 44.08
CA TYR A 38 -3.82 -4.98 42.86
C TYR A 38 -4.13 -6.37 42.26
N ASN A 39 -4.37 -7.38 43.10
CA ASN A 39 -4.71 -8.75 42.67
C ASN A 39 -6.21 -8.99 42.43
N ALA A 40 -7.11 -8.17 42.99
CA ALA A 40 -8.57 -8.34 42.89
C ALA A 40 -9.24 -7.49 41.80
N GLY A 41 -8.47 -6.70 41.05
CA GLY A 41 -8.98 -6.03 39.85
C GLY A 41 -9.81 -4.77 40.14
N PHE A 42 -9.34 -3.66 39.61
CA PHE A 42 -10.12 -2.45 39.42
C PHE A 42 -11.13 -2.72 38.28
N PHE A 43 -12.26 -3.36 38.61
CA PHE A 43 -13.43 -3.50 37.75
C PHE A 43 -14.53 -2.58 38.29
N PHE A 44 -14.98 -1.63 37.47
CA PHE A 44 -16.37 -1.51 36.98
C PHE A 44 -16.61 -0.10 36.44
N ASN A 45 -16.75 0.02 35.12
CA ASN A 45 -18.02 0.47 34.58
C ASN A 45 -18.45 -0.57 33.53
N GLU A 46 -19.69 -1.02 33.66
CA GLU A 46 -20.30 -2.13 32.93
C GLU A 46 -20.41 -1.85 31.44
N GLU A 47 -19.86 -2.73 30.58
CA GLU A 47 -20.46 -3.12 29.29
C GLU A 47 -19.78 -4.30 28.57
N GLU A 48 -18.75 -4.96 29.13
CA GLU A 48 -18.10 -6.10 28.47
C GLU A 48 -18.29 -7.42 29.24
N ARG A 49 -19.48 -8.02 29.12
CA ARG A 49 -19.71 -9.44 29.40
C ARG A 49 -20.02 -10.20 28.11
N CYS A 50 -19.06 -10.20 27.19
CA CYS A 50 -19.09 -11.10 26.03
C CYS A 50 -17.68 -11.48 25.51
N PHE A 51 -16.66 -11.66 26.37
CA PHE A 51 -15.35 -12.17 25.93
C PHE A 51 -14.65 -13.00 27.01
N GLN A 52 -15.26 -14.11 27.40
CA GLN A 52 -14.58 -15.13 28.22
C GLN A 52 -14.78 -16.52 27.61
N PHE A 53 -14.16 -16.72 26.45
CA PHE A 53 -13.77 -18.02 25.93
C PHE A 53 -12.46 -17.83 25.19
N GLN A 54 -11.32 -17.99 25.89
CA GLN A 54 -10.15 -18.69 25.35
C GLN A 54 -9.02 -18.83 26.37
N SER A 55 -8.42 -20.02 26.33
CA SER A 55 -7.20 -20.47 27.00
C SER A 55 -7.28 -20.86 28.48
N PHE A 56 -7.86 -22.04 28.73
CA PHE A 56 -7.17 -23.12 29.46
C PHE A 56 -7.83 -24.47 29.12
N GLY A 57 -7.12 -25.33 28.40
CA GLY A 57 -7.57 -26.68 28.06
C GLY A 57 -6.41 -27.52 27.52
N ASN A 58 -5.86 -28.37 28.38
CA ASN A 58 -4.95 -29.46 28.03
C ASN A 58 -5.64 -30.43 27.06
N GLY A 59 -4.92 -30.84 26.01
CA GLY A 59 -5.18 -32.07 25.26
C GLY A 59 -6.19 -31.97 24.11
N GLY A 60 -5.76 -32.46 22.94
CA GLY A 60 -6.64 -32.76 21.81
C GLY A 60 -6.96 -31.56 20.92
N GLY A 61 -6.74 -31.73 19.62
CA GLY A 61 -6.79 -30.65 18.63
C GLY A 61 -8.08 -29.83 18.67
N VAL A 62 -7.92 -28.50 18.69
CA VAL A 62 -8.97 -27.55 18.34
C VAL A 62 -8.32 -26.41 17.58
N SER A 63 -8.78 -26.21 16.35
CA SER A 63 -8.49 -25.08 15.48
C SER A 63 -8.87 -23.78 16.19
N ASN A 64 -7.89 -22.97 16.59
CA ASN A 64 -8.15 -21.69 17.20
C ASN A 64 -8.04 -20.57 16.16
N TYR A 65 -9.21 -20.00 15.87
CA TYR A 65 -9.44 -18.65 15.37
C TYR A 65 -8.48 -17.67 16.06
N TYR A 66 -7.48 -17.18 15.32
CA TYR A 66 -6.60 -16.09 15.73
C TYR A 66 -6.56 -15.01 14.65
N ASP A 67 -7.69 -14.53 14.13
CA ASP A 67 -7.62 -13.43 13.14
C ASP A 67 -8.95 -12.68 12.89
N PHE A 68 -9.53 -12.03 13.91
CA PHE A 68 -10.58 -11.02 13.69
C PHE A 68 -10.37 -9.82 14.61
N ASP A 69 -9.88 -8.71 14.04
CA ASP A 69 -9.74 -7.45 14.77
C ASP A 69 -11.10 -6.75 14.85
N VAL A 70 -11.65 -6.74 16.07
CA VAL A 70 -13.00 -6.23 16.39
C VAL A 70 -13.04 -4.70 16.29
N LYS A 71 -11.91 -4.01 16.45
CA LYS A 71 -11.87 -2.55 16.48
C LYS A 71 -12.07 -1.91 15.09
N PRO A 72 -11.34 -2.31 14.03
CA PRO A 72 -11.63 -1.86 12.66
C PRO A 72 -13.03 -2.25 12.17
N PHE A 73 -13.57 -3.39 12.63
CA PHE A 73 -14.94 -3.78 12.36
C PHE A 73 -15.93 -2.82 13.03
N SER A 74 -15.77 -2.56 14.32
CA SER A 74 -16.59 -1.62 15.08
C SER A 74 -16.55 -0.20 14.50
N ASP A 75 -15.35 0.29 14.16
CA ASP A 75 -15.16 1.61 13.57
C ASP A 75 -15.88 1.72 12.21
N ARG A 76 -15.80 0.68 11.37
CA ARG A 76 -16.50 0.62 10.07
C ARG A 76 -18.01 0.49 10.20
N VAL A 77 -18.49 -0.29 11.17
CA VAL A 77 -19.93 -0.38 11.47
C VAL A 77 -20.45 0.95 11.96
N THR A 78 -19.71 1.63 12.85
CA THR A 78 -20.06 2.96 13.37
C THR A 78 -20.10 4.00 12.25
N GLU A 79 -19.14 3.96 11.34
CA GLU A 79 -19.14 4.83 10.17
C GLU A 79 -20.34 4.59 9.25
N VAL A 80 -20.69 3.33 8.97
CA VAL A 80 -21.89 2.98 8.19
C VAL A 80 -23.16 3.48 8.88
N LEU A 81 -23.27 3.31 10.20
CA LEU A 81 -24.41 3.79 10.97
C LEU A 81 -24.54 5.32 10.90
N SER A 82 -23.42 6.05 10.95
CA SER A 82 -23.42 7.51 10.79
C SER A 82 -23.85 7.96 9.39
N GLN A 83 -23.44 7.23 8.34
CA GLN A 83 -23.82 7.51 6.97
C GLN A 83 -25.31 7.24 6.73
N LEU A 84 -25.85 6.15 7.29
CA LEU A 84 -27.27 5.81 7.21
C LEU A 84 -28.14 6.84 7.97
N ALA A 85 -27.70 7.27 9.16
CA ALA A 85 -28.39 8.29 9.94
C ALA A 85 -28.46 9.64 9.19
N SER A 86 -27.35 10.08 8.59
CA SER A 86 -27.32 11.31 7.79
C SER A 86 -28.21 11.23 6.55
N LEU A 87 -28.23 10.06 5.88
CA LEU A 87 -29.14 9.80 4.75
C LEU A 87 -30.60 9.89 5.18
N GLN A 88 -30.93 9.31 6.34
CA GLN A 88 -32.29 9.33 6.89
C GLN A 88 -32.75 10.75 7.22
N GLU A 89 -31.94 11.54 7.92
CA GLU A 89 -32.27 12.96 8.23
C GLU A 89 -32.50 13.78 6.96
N LYS A 90 -31.66 13.58 5.93
CA LYS A 90 -31.82 14.27 4.65
C LYS A 90 -33.11 13.84 3.93
N LEU A 91 -33.43 12.55 3.92
CA LEU A 91 -34.65 12.04 3.30
C LEU A 91 -35.90 12.58 4.00
N GLU A 92 -35.89 12.59 5.33
CA GLU A 92 -36.98 13.12 6.16
C GLU A 92 -37.17 14.62 5.95
N SER A 93 -36.09 15.40 5.84
CA SER A 93 -36.16 16.85 5.56
C SER A 93 -36.81 17.16 4.21
N VAL A 94 -36.54 16.32 3.19
CA VAL A 94 -37.11 16.47 1.84
C VAL A 94 -38.56 16.03 1.79
N VAL A 95 -38.91 14.93 2.48
CA VAL A 95 -40.31 14.51 2.63
C VAL A 95 -41.13 15.59 3.35
N GLN A 96 -40.58 16.22 4.40
CA GLN A 96 -41.23 17.33 5.10
C GLN A 96 -41.36 18.59 4.24
N GLN A 97 -40.41 18.89 3.36
CA GLN A 97 -40.55 19.98 2.38
C GLN A 97 -41.68 19.68 1.39
N ILE A 98 -41.75 18.47 0.85
CA ILE A 98 -42.81 18.03 -0.07
C ILE A 98 -44.19 18.04 0.61
N GLU A 99 -44.27 17.67 1.89
CA GLU A 99 -45.52 17.69 2.66
C GLU A 99 -45.96 19.11 3.03
N LYS A 100 -45.03 20.02 3.37
CA LYS A 100 -45.34 21.44 3.62
C LYS A 100 -45.80 22.16 2.34
N GLU A 101 -45.21 21.85 1.19
CA GLU A 101 -45.55 22.45 -0.10
C GLU A 101 -46.89 21.97 -0.68
N LYS A 102 -47.38 20.77 -0.30
CA LYS A 102 -48.74 20.31 -0.66
C LYS A 102 -49.87 21.18 -0.12
N SER A 103 -49.61 22.09 0.81
CA SER A 103 -50.64 22.94 1.42
C SER A 103 -50.87 24.28 0.71
N VAL A 104 -50.05 24.67 -0.29
CA VAL A 104 -50.23 25.96 -1.00
C VAL A 104 -49.90 25.85 -2.51
N SER A 105 -50.96 25.69 -3.31
CA SER A 105 -51.10 26.00 -4.76
C SER A 105 -50.28 25.23 -5.83
N PRO A 106 -50.86 24.95 -7.02
CA PRO A 106 -50.38 23.93 -7.95
C PRO A 106 -49.59 24.52 -9.12
N GLU A 107 -48.43 25.15 -8.90
CA GLU A 107 -47.58 25.60 -10.00
C GLU A 107 -46.10 25.68 -9.58
N ARG A 108 -45.45 24.51 -9.53
CA ARG A 108 -44.01 24.31 -9.75
C ARG A 108 -43.71 22.82 -9.71
N ASN A 109 -43.68 22.20 -10.89
CA ASN A 109 -43.07 20.88 -11.05
C ASN A 109 -41.56 21.08 -10.95
N ILE A 110 -40.92 20.51 -9.92
CA ILE A 110 -39.47 20.30 -9.92
C ILE A 110 -39.12 19.62 -11.25
N SER A 111 -38.15 20.17 -11.99
CA SER A 111 -37.79 19.60 -13.28
C SER A 111 -37.29 18.16 -13.08
N LYS A 112 -37.73 17.22 -13.92
CA LYS A 112 -37.31 15.80 -13.84
C LYS A 112 -35.78 15.65 -13.79
N SER A 113 -35.07 16.60 -14.42
CA SER A 113 -33.61 16.74 -14.42
C SER A 113 -33.02 17.06 -13.03
N GLU A 114 -33.60 18.01 -12.29
CA GLU A 114 -33.10 18.39 -10.95
C GLU A 114 -33.36 17.29 -9.92
N TYR A 115 -34.53 16.65 -9.98
CA TYR A 115 -34.84 15.51 -9.11
C TYR A 115 -33.92 14.32 -9.39
N GLN A 116 -33.61 14.07 -10.67
CA GLN A 116 -32.69 13.00 -11.07
C GLN A 116 -31.24 13.27 -10.64
N LYS A 117 -30.80 14.53 -10.73
CA LYS A 117 -29.48 14.96 -10.25
C LYS A 117 -29.36 14.87 -8.73
N PHE A 118 -30.40 15.25 -8.00
CA PHE A 118 -30.49 15.05 -6.54
C PHE A 118 -30.44 13.56 -6.17
N LEU A 119 -31.20 12.70 -6.86
CA LEU A 119 -31.14 11.26 -6.63
C LEU A 119 -29.75 10.70 -6.88
N GLU A 120 -29.03 11.12 -7.92
CA GLU A 120 -27.67 10.66 -8.20
C GLU A 120 -26.64 11.15 -7.16
N GLU A 121 -26.61 12.45 -6.87
CA GLU A 121 -25.55 13.09 -6.07
C GLU A 121 -25.80 12.95 -4.56
N GLU A 122 -27.05 13.07 -4.09
CA GLU A 122 -27.38 13.15 -2.66
C GLU A 122 -27.94 11.85 -2.07
N VAL A 123 -28.41 10.91 -2.91
CA VAL A 123 -29.00 9.63 -2.43
C VAL A 123 -28.21 8.42 -2.90
N ILE A 124 -28.02 8.25 -4.22
CA ILE A 124 -27.35 7.08 -4.79
C ILE A 124 -25.87 7.08 -4.42
N GLN A 125 -25.18 8.21 -4.51
CA GLN A 125 -23.75 8.28 -4.22
C GLN A 125 -23.43 8.00 -2.73
N PRO A 126 -24.14 8.55 -1.74
CA PRO A 126 -23.96 8.19 -0.34
C PRO A 126 -24.38 6.74 -0.03
N LEU A 127 -25.47 6.25 -0.62
CA LEU A 127 -25.93 4.86 -0.44
C LEU A 127 -24.93 3.84 -1.01
N TYR A 128 -24.37 4.14 -2.18
CA TYR A 128 -23.30 3.34 -2.79
C TYR A 128 -22.01 3.43 -1.95
N GLY A 129 -21.72 4.58 -1.37
CA GLY A 129 -20.65 4.76 -0.38
C GLY A 129 -20.84 3.86 0.84
N ALA A 130 -22.02 3.85 1.45
CA ALA A 130 -22.36 2.99 2.59
C ALA A 130 -22.32 1.49 2.21
N HIS A 131 -22.78 1.13 1.01
CA HIS A 131 -22.70 -0.24 0.48
C HIS A 131 -21.25 -0.71 0.33
N ILE A 132 -20.36 0.15 -0.19
CA ILE A 132 -18.93 -0.14 -0.25
C ILE A 132 -18.38 -0.27 1.17
N SER A 133 -18.70 0.65 2.09
CA SER A 133 -18.23 0.61 3.48
C SER A 133 -18.58 -0.70 4.20
N LEU A 134 -19.81 -1.21 3.98
CA LEU A 134 -20.23 -2.53 4.47
C LEU A 134 -19.46 -3.68 3.82
N ARG A 135 -19.20 -3.61 2.51
CA ARG A 135 -18.31 -4.60 1.85
C ARG A 135 -16.86 -4.50 2.31
N LEU A 136 -16.44 -3.35 2.84
CA LEU A 136 -15.08 -3.22 3.35
C LEU A 136 -14.87 -4.09 4.59
N ILE A 137 -15.93 -4.44 5.30
CA ILE A 137 -15.85 -5.40 6.40
C ILE A 137 -15.48 -6.78 5.83
N ARG A 138 -14.22 -7.17 6.02
CA ARG A 138 -13.78 -8.55 5.76
C ARG A 138 -14.22 -9.44 6.91
N ILE A 139 -15.31 -10.17 6.69
CA ILE A 139 -15.66 -11.31 7.52
C ILE A 139 -14.87 -12.51 6.96
N PRO A 140 -14.05 -13.21 7.76
CA PRO A 140 -13.35 -14.39 7.28
C PRO A 140 -14.36 -15.39 6.72
N ARG A 141 -14.20 -15.74 5.44
CA ARG A 141 -14.94 -16.84 4.81
C ARG A 141 -14.10 -18.10 4.92
N LYS A 142 -14.72 -19.18 5.38
CA LYS A 142 -14.11 -20.51 5.47
C LYS A 142 -13.80 -20.99 4.05
N GLU A 143 -12.53 -20.96 3.65
CA GLU A 143 -12.07 -21.73 2.49
C GLU A 143 -11.77 -23.15 2.97
N ASP A 144 -12.59 -24.10 2.53
CA ASP A 144 -12.29 -25.52 2.70
C ASP A 144 -11.13 -25.89 1.76
N THR A 145 -9.89 -25.85 2.25
CA THR A 145 -8.77 -26.54 1.59
C THR A 145 -7.96 -27.35 2.60
N ASN A 146 -7.93 -28.66 2.33
CA ASN A 146 -7.07 -29.65 2.95
C ASN A 146 -5.59 -29.43 2.60
N ASP A 147 -4.74 -29.83 3.54
CA ASP A 147 -3.32 -30.19 3.42
C ASP A 147 -2.32 -29.12 2.96
N GLY A 148 -1.55 -28.66 3.94
CA GLY A 148 -0.25 -28.06 3.78
C GLY A 148 0.15 -27.40 5.08
N ILE A 149 0.99 -28.07 5.87
CA ILE A 149 1.67 -27.44 7.01
C ILE A 149 2.42 -26.23 6.45
N LEU A 150 1.82 -25.04 6.56
CA LEU A 150 2.54 -23.79 6.42
C LEU A 150 3.60 -23.83 7.51
N LYS A 151 4.86 -24.02 7.11
CA LYS A 151 5.99 -23.77 8.01
C LYS A 151 5.94 -22.28 8.34
N GLU A 152 5.25 -21.96 9.42
CA GLU A 152 5.22 -20.61 9.98
C GLU A 152 6.66 -20.20 10.33
N ASP A 153 7.08 -19.03 9.83
CA ASP A 153 8.41 -18.51 10.10
C ASP A 153 8.45 -18.06 11.58
N PRO A 154 9.29 -18.67 12.43
CA PRO A 154 9.34 -18.38 13.86
C PRO A 154 9.57 -16.90 14.17
N LEU A 155 10.16 -16.16 13.25
CA LEU A 155 10.52 -14.76 13.45
C LEU A 155 9.37 -13.79 13.09
N ILE A 156 8.37 -14.21 12.31
CA ILE A 156 7.15 -13.41 12.09
C ILE A 156 6.37 -13.27 13.41
N ASN A 157 6.33 -14.35 14.19
CA ASN A 157 5.65 -14.39 15.49
C ASN A 157 6.36 -13.59 16.59
N PHE A 158 7.55 -13.04 16.32
CA PHE A 158 8.20 -12.10 17.23
C PHE A 158 7.44 -10.78 17.34
N PHE A 159 6.74 -10.35 16.28
CA PHE A 159 6.04 -9.08 16.26
C PHE A 159 4.63 -9.21 16.81
N MET A 160 4.33 -8.44 17.87
CA MET A 160 2.98 -8.38 18.45
C MET A 160 2.00 -7.57 17.59
N VAL A 161 2.49 -6.58 16.84
CA VAL A 161 1.66 -5.70 16.00
C VAL A 161 1.19 -6.47 14.76
N GLU A 162 -0.13 -6.57 14.58
CA GLU A 162 -0.75 -7.31 13.48
C GLU A 162 -0.38 -6.75 12.12
N GLU A 163 -0.41 -5.43 11.94
CA GLU A 163 -0.02 -4.78 10.67
C GLU A 163 1.41 -5.14 10.29
N MET A 164 2.32 -5.20 11.26
CA MET A 164 3.71 -5.65 11.04
C MET A 164 3.74 -7.11 10.61
N ARG A 165 3.02 -8.01 11.28
CA ARG A 165 2.91 -9.43 10.89
C ARG A 165 2.33 -9.58 9.48
N LYS A 166 1.29 -8.82 9.15
CA LYS A 166 0.66 -8.79 7.82
C LYS A 166 1.61 -8.24 6.78
N TYR A 167 2.39 -7.21 7.08
CA TYR A 167 3.38 -6.66 6.17
C TYR A 167 4.51 -7.67 5.90
N ILE A 168 5.14 -8.24 6.91
CA ILE A 168 6.28 -9.17 6.72
C ILE A 168 5.88 -10.54 6.19
N SER A 169 4.62 -10.95 6.41
CA SER A 169 4.13 -12.23 5.93
C SER A 169 4.27 -12.38 4.43
N LEU A 170 4.64 -13.57 4.01
CA LEU A 170 4.77 -13.94 2.60
C LEU A 170 3.46 -13.66 1.84
N LYS A 171 3.57 -13.09 0.64
CA LYS A 171 2.46 -12.79 -0.26
C LYS A 171 2.49 -13.77 -1.42
N GLU A 172 1.46 -14.61 -1.54
CA GLU A 172 1.31 -15.51 -2.68
C GLU A 172 0.68 -14.77 -3.85
N ASN A 173 1.12 -15.05 -5.07
CA ASN A 173 0.51 -14.43 -6.25
C ASN A 173 -0.90 -15.00 -6.47
N ARG A 174 -1.86 -14.17 -6.89
CA ARG A 174 -3.20 -14.65 -7.25
C ARG A 174 -3.10 -15.70 -8.36
N LEU A 175 -3.86 -16.79 -8.23
CA LEU A 175 -3.92 -17.91 -9.17
C LEU A 175 -2.61 -18.74 -9.27
N GLY A 176 -1.69 -18.62 -8.31
CA GLY A 176 -0.45 -19.42 -8.27
C GLY A 176 0.52 -19.16 -9.44
N LYS A 177 0.30 -18.08 -10.20
CA LYS A 177 1.14 -17.70 -11.34
C LYS A 177 2.48 -17.13 -10.86
N VAL A 178 3.51 -17.24 -11.68
CA VAL A 178 4.80 -16.57 -11.44
C VAL A 178 4.63 -15.06 -11.69
N ASN A 179 5.11 -14.23 -10.76
CA ASN A 179 5.04 -12.77 -10.88
C ASN A 179 6.05 -12.26 -11.93
N ILE A 180 6.02 -10.96 -12.16
CA ILE A 180 6.92 -10.26 -13.09
C ILE A 180 8.41 -10.39 -12.74
N TYR A 181 8.73 -10.78 -11.51
CA TYR A 181 10.09 -11.00 -11.02
C TYR A 181 10.58 -12.44 -11.23
N GLY A 182 9.73 -13.33 -11.75
CA GLY A 182 10.08 -14.74 -11.86
C GLY A 182 9.90 -15.53 -10.56
N ALA A 183 9.21 -14.97 -9.56
CA ALA A 183 8.94 -15.60 -8.27
C ALA A 183 7.46 -15.98 -8.11
N SER A 184 7.17 -17.12 -7.47
CA SER A 184 5.80 -17.54 -7.13
C SER A 184 5.23 -16.81 -5.91
N LYS A 185 6.11 -16.19 -5.13
CA LYS A 185 5.84 -15.57 -3.83
C LYS A 185 6.66 -14.30 -3.70
N SER A 186 6.14 -13.31 -2.97
CA SER A 186 6.78 -12.02 -2.75
C SER A 186 6.93 -11.74 -1.24
N TYR A 187 8.02 -11.07 -0.86
CA TYR A 187 8.28 -10.65 0.52
C TYR A 187 8.38 -9.13 0.55
N ASN A 188 7.74 -8.49 1.52
CA ASN A 188 7.88 -7.06 1.71
C ASN A 188 9.25 -6.70 2.30
N SER A 189 9.73 -5.48 2.00
CA SER A 189 11.07 -5.05 2.40
C SER A 189 11.15 -4.77 3.90
N ILE A 190 11.71 -5.70 4.66
CA ILE A 190 12.25 -5.45 6.00
C ILE A 190 13.62 -6.12 6.05
N GLY A 191 14.63 -5.42 6.55
CA GLY A 191 16.01 -5.93 6.66
C GLY A 191 16.15 -7.27 7.39
N HIS A 192 15.13 -7.74 8.11
CA HIS A 192 15.03 -9.10 8.61
C HIS A 192 15.14 -10.16 7.50
N ALA A 193 14.51 -9.98 6.33
CA ALA A 193 14.60 -10.95 5.25
C ALA A 193 16.06 -11.19 4.82
N CYS A 194 16.94 -10.21 5.01
CA CYS A 194 18.39 -10.38 4.82
C CYS A 194 19.01 -11.42 5.76
N VAL A 195 18.51 -11.56 6.99
CA VAL A 195 18.99 -12.56 7.95
C VAL A 195 18.65 -13.97 7.48
N LEU A 196 17.47 -14.16 6.91
CA LEU A 196 17.06 -15.43 6.30
C LEU A 196 17.89 -15.76 5.06
N MET A 197 18.30 -14.74 4.31
CA MET A 197 19.14 -14.84 3.11
C MET A 197 20.63 -14.60 3.40
N LYS A 198 21.09 -14.99 4.60
CA LYS A 198 22.45 -14.72 5.08
C LYS A 198 23.52 -15.09 4.06
N LYS A 199 23.44 -16.29 3.49
CA LYS A 199 24.47 -16.83 2.58
C LYS A 199 24.58 -15.99 1.30
N GLU A 200 23.45 -15.69 0.68
CA GLU A 200 23.36 -14.88 -0.53
C GLU A 200 23.81 -13.44 -0.27
N LEU A 201 23.45 -12.87 0.89
CA LEU A 201 23.88 -11.54 1.27
C LEU A 201 25.39 -11.48 1.57
N GLU A 202 25.96 -12.47 2.25
CA GLU A 202 27.41 -12.56 2.49
C GLU A 202 28.18 -12.69 1.18
N GLU A 203 27.70 -13.49 0.21
CA GLU A 203 28.28 -13.58 -1.12
C GLU A 203 28.22 -12.24 -1.88
N TYR A 204 27.08 -11.55 -1.78
CA TYR A 204 26.92 -10.20 -2.31
C TYR A 204 27.81 -9.17 -1.59
N MET A 205 28.07 -9.32 -0.30
CA MET A 205 28.93 -8.38 0.44
C MET A 205 30.42 -8.73 0.38
N ASN A 206 30.77 -9.86 -0.24
CA ASN A 206 32.15 -10.28 -0.42
C ASN A 206 32.84 -9.48 -1.55
N TYR A 207 33.43 -8.34 -1.18
CA TYR A 207 34.24 -7.49 -2.04
C TYR A 207 35.28 -6.72 -1.22
N ASP A 208 36.38 -6.32 -1.84
CA ASP A 208 37.38 -5.49 -1.19
C ASP A 208 36.95 -4.02 -1.21
N ILE A 209 37.06 -3.33 -0.07
CA ILE A 209 36.73 -1.90 0.02
C ILE A 209 37.59 -1.10 -0.97
N GLY A 210 36.95 -0.21 -1.73
CA GLY A 210 37.60 0.60 -2.77
C GLY A 210 37.84 -0.13 -4.10
N SER A 211 37.63 -1.45 -4.16
CA SER A 211 37.67 -2.20 -5.42
C SER A 211 36.41 -1.97 -6.27
N TYR A 212 36.42 -2.41 -7.53
CA TYR A 212 35.22 -2.41 -8.36
C TYR A 212 34.18 -3.39 -7.84
N CYS A 213 32.93 -2.95 -7.72
CA CYS A 213 31.82 -3.84 -7.38
C CYS A 213 31.74 -5.01 -8.38
N LYS A 214 31.35 -6.19 -7.88
CA LYS A 214 31.05 -7.35 -8.73
C LYS A 214 29.91 -7.04 -9.70
N ASP A 215 29.86 -7.78 -10.81
CA ASP A 215 28.81 -7.69 -11.83
C ASP A 215 27.62 -8.59 -11.53
N ASP A 216 27.00 -8.35 -10.39
CA ASP A 216 26.01 -9.25 -9.80
C ASP A 216 24.70 -8.51 -9.49
N TRP A 217 24.31 -7.59 -10.38
CA TRP A 217 23.05 -6.87 -10.26
C TRP A 217 21.84 -7.81 -10.18
N ILE A 218 21.90 -9.00 -10.80
CA ILE A 218 20.87 -10.04 -10.67
C ILE A 218 20.76 -10.55 -9.23
N ALA A 219 21.89 -10.76 -8.55
CA ALA A 219 21.90 -11.19 -7.16
C ALA A 219 21.36 -10.08 -6.25
N ALA A 220 21.76 -8.83 -6.50
CA ALA A 220 21.22 -7.66 -5.81
C ALA A 220 19.68 -7.59 -5.93
N GLN A 221 19.17 -7.64 -7.16
CA GLN A 221 17.75 -7.53 -7.43
C GLN A 221 16.97 -8.71 -6.84
N ARG A 222 17.54 -9.93 -6.86
CA ARG A 222 16.96 -11.11 -6.19
C ARG A 222 16.82 -10.90 -4.68
N LEU A 223 17.87 -10.40 -4.01
CA LEU A 223 17.81 -10.06 -2.59
C LEU A 223 16.69 -9.03 -2.31
N MET A 224 16.63 -7.96 -3.10
CA MET A 224 15.58 -6.92 -2.95
C MET A 224 14.17 -7.47 -3.15
N ILE A 225 13.94 -8.27 -4.21
CA ILE A 225 12.64 -8.90 -4.50
C ILE A 225 12.22 -9.85 -3.38
N SER A 226 13.19 -10.52 -2.76
CA SER A 226 12.99 -11.37 -1.59
C SER A 226 12.90 -10.59 -0.27
N GLY A 227 12.78 -9.27 -0.30
CA GLY A 227 12.57 -8.42 0.88
C GLY A 227 13.86 -8.03 1.61
N CYS A 228 15.03 -8.52 1.18
CA CYS A 228 16.31 -8.10 1.73
C CYS A 228 16.71 -6.73 1.15
N ASP A 229 16.15 -5.68 1.75
CA ASP A 229 16.38 -4.30 1.37
C ASP A 229 16.24 -3.36 2.59
N PRO A 230 17.00 -2.26 2.72
CA PRO A 230 18.04 -1.77 1.80
C PRO A 230 19.29 -2.64 1.77
N LEU A 231 19.88 -2.81 0.58
CA LEU A 231 21.16 -3.51 0.44
C LEU A 231 22.32 -2.68 1.03
N PRO A 232 23.22 -3.28 1.84
CA PRO A 232 24.26 -2.54 2.57
C PRO A 232 25.51 -2.19 1.74
N ARG A 233 25.64 -2.68 0.50
CA ARG A 233 26.83 -2.48 -0.34
C ARG A 233 26.98 -1.01 -0.76
N ARG A 234 27.97 -0.32 -0.18
CA ARG A 234 28.27 1.11 -0.46
C ARG A 234 29.75 1.45 -0.63
N ARG A 235 30.65 0.49 -0.38
CA ARG A 235 32.10 0.75 -0.27
C ARG A 235 32.93 0.21 -1.44
N CYS A 236 32.28 -0.17 -2.53
CA CYS A 236 32.94 -0.53 -3.80
C CYS A 236 32.59 0.50 -4.87
N LEU A 237 33.44 0.58 -5.90
CA LEU A 237 33.27 1.49 -7.02
C LEU A 237 32.33 0.86 -8.05
N ALA A 238 31.20 1.54 -8.30
CA ALA A 238 30.22 1.08 -9.29
C ALA A 238 30.87 1.02 -10.68
N ARG A 239 30.64 -0.09 -11.40
CA ARG A 239 31.16 -0.26 -12.75
C ARG A 239 30.29 0.52 -13.75
N ALA A 240 30.92 1.38 -14.54
CA ALA A 240 30.29 2.05 -15.67
C ALA A 240 30.49 1.25 -16.98
N SER A 241 29.84 1.70 -18.06
CA SER A 241 30.16 1.21 -19.40
C SER A 241 31.64 1.45 -19.73
N ARG A 242 32.25 0.54 -20.49
CA ARG A 242 33.68 0.66 -20.88
C ARG A 242 33.93 1.92 -21.73
N LEU A 243 32.92 2.35 -22.46
CA LEU A 243 32.98 3.51 -23.33
C LEU A 243 32.08 4.60 -22.73
N TYR A 244 32.64 5.79 -22.59
CA TYR A 244 31.89 7.02 -22.34
C TYR A 244 31.67 7.72 -23.67
N MET A 245 30.41 7.85 -24.08
CA MET A 245 30.01 8.75 -25.16
C MET A 245 29.17 9.88 -24.59
N LYS A 246 29.44 11.09 -25.06
CA LYS A 246 28.69 12.28 -24.71
C LYS A 246 27.18 12.03 -24.92
N PRO A 247 26.33 12.22 -23.88
CA PRO A 247 24.89 12.07 -24.03
C PRO A 247 24.33 13.03 -25.09
N LEU A 248 23.22 12.62 -25.71
CA LEU A 248 22.48 13.48 -26.62
C LEU A 248 21.89 14.67 -25.85
N PRO A 249 21.75 15.84 -26.50
CA PRO A 249 20.98 16.96 -25.96
C PRO A 249 19.56 16.52 -25.57
N ILE A 250 18.99 17.14 -24.53
CA ILE A 250 17.72 16.71 -23.93
C ILE A 250 16.56 16.66 -24.94
N ASN A 251 16.49 17.62 -25.87
CA ASN A 251 15.48 17.70 -26.92
C ASN A 251 15.52 16.49 -27.87
N GLU A 252 16.70 15.93 -28.14
CA GLU A 252 16.87 14.73 -28.97
C GLU A 252 16.76 13.43 -28.16
N SER A 253 17.29 13.42 -26.94
CA SER A 253 17.37 12.22 -26.10
C SER A 253 16.01 11.71 -25.65
N LEU A 254 14.98 12.58 -25.58
CA LEU A 254 13.64 12.17 -25.16
C LEU A 254 13.03 11.09 -26.06
N TRP A 255 13.26 11.10 -27.37
CA TRP A 255 12.60 10.16 -28.30
C TRP A 255 13.57 9.32 -29.13
N ARG A 256 14.86 9.33 -28.75
CA ARG A 256 15.88 8.53 -29.39
C ARG A 256 16.45 7.53 -28.40
N LEU A 257 16.63 6.28 -28.84
CA LEU A 257 17.35 5.29 -28.05
C LEU A 257 18.79 5.77 -27.82
N PRO A 258 19.33 5.62 -26.60
CA PRO A 258 20.72 5.96 -26.34
C PRO A 258 21.66 5.01 -27.10
N ASP A 259 22.93 5.39 -27.22
CA ASP A 259 23.94 4.48 -27.79
C ASP A 259 24.07 3.25 -26.89
N TYR A 260 23.93 2.06 -27.47
CA TYR A 260 24.04 0.80 -26.74
C TYR A 260 25.40 0.65 -26.04
N ARG A 261 26.47 1.31 -26.51
CA ARG A 261 27.80 1.26 -25.89
C ARG A 261 27.87 1.98 -24.54
N ASN A 262 26.95 2.89 -24.26
CA ASN A 262 26.80 3.54 -22.95
C ASN A 262 26.02 2.68 -21.94
N VAL A 263 25.57 1.49 -22.37
CA VAL A 263 24.83 0.56 -21.53
C VAL A 263 25.67 -0.68 -21.26
N ARG A 264 25.53 -1.18 -20.04
CA ARG A 264 26.17 -2.43 -19.63
C ARG A 264 25.27 -3.61 -19.97
N TRP A 265 25.71 -4.45 -20.89
CA TRP A 265 24.92 -5.59 -21.39
C TRP A 265 25.24 -6.92 -20.70
N SER A 266 26.09 -6.93 -19.69
CA SER A 266 26.42 -8.15 -18.96
C SER A 266 25.19 -8.71 -18.23
N ASN A 267 25.08 -10.04 -18.27
CA ASN A 267 23.98 -10.81 -17.70
C ASN A 267 22.60 -10.57 -18.37
N TYR A 268 22.55 -9.90 -19.53
CA TYR A 268 21.36 -9.88 -20.40
C TYR A 268 21.51 -10.87 -21.54
N GLN A 269 20.37 -11.33 -22.09
CA GLN A 269 20.34 -12.17 -23.30
C GLN A 269 20.68 -11.37 -24.57
N CYS A 270 20.42 -10.06 -24.55
CA CYS A 270 20.69 -9.15 -25.66
C CYS A 270 21.94 -8.31 -25.40
N GLY A 271 22.71 -8.01 -26.46
CA GLY A 271 23.89 -7.13 -26.40
C GLY A 271 23.68 -5.72 -26.98
N ASN A 272 22.48 -5.42 -27.47
CA ASN A 272 22.11 -4.11 -28.01
C ASN A 272 20.58 -3.94 -28.02
N PHE A 273 20.12 -2.71 -28.26
CA PHE A 273 18.68 -2.41 -28.32
C PHE A 273 17.96 -3.04 -29.50
N SER A 274 18.64 -3.26 -30.64
CA SER A 274 18.02 -3.90 -31.81
C SER A 274 17.57 -5.33 -31.51
N CYS A 275 18.30 -6.03 -30.64
CA CYS A 275 17.93 -7.36 -30.16
C CYS A 275 16.67 -7.35 -29.28
N LEU A 276 16.36 -6.25 -28.60
CA LEU A 276 15.16 -6.10 -27.76
C LEU A 276 13.88 -5.77 -28.56
N SER A 277 13.96 -5.79 -29.89
CA SER A 277 12.81 -5.57 -30.77
C SER A 277 11.68 -6.56 -30.49
N SER A 278 10.42 -6.12 -30.68
CA SER A 278 9.24 -6.97 -30.51
C SER A 278 9.24 -8.22 -31.41
N LYS A 279 9.99 -8.20 -32.52
CA LYS A 279 10.13 -9.31 -33.48
C LYS A 279 11.05 -10.44 -33.01
N ASN A 280 11.83 -10.26 -31.93
CA ASN A 280 12.75 -11.27 -31.44
C ASN A 280 12.03 -12.30 -30.54
N PRO A 281 12.09 -13.61 -30.85
CA PRO A 281 11.50 -14.66 -30.01
C PRO A 281 12.21 -14.84 -28.66
N LYS A 282 13.48 -14.47 -28.54
CA LYS A 282 14.28 -14.48 -27.30
C LYS A 282 14.45 -13.06 -26.74
N ARG A 283 13.35 -12.31 -26.65
CA ARG A 283 13.35 -10.97 -26.04
C ARG A 283 13.31 -11.08 -24.51
N GLY A 284 13.86 -10.09 -23.82
CA GLY A 284 13.88 -10.03 -22.36
C GLY A 284 12.50 -9.88 -21.72
N PHE A 285 12.02 -8.64 -21.57
CA PHE A 285 10.77 -8.39 -20.83
C PHE A 285 9.51 -8.64 -21.68
N SER A 286 8.71 -9.63 -21.29
CA SER A 286 7.52 -10.04 -22.06
C SER A 286 6.37 -9.04 -22.02
N LYS A 287 6.21 -8.30 -20.91
CA LYS A 287 5.09 -7.36 -20.69
C LYS A 287 5.25 -6.01 -21.36
N CYS A 288 6.46 -5.63 -21.76
CA CYS A 288 6.75 -4.37 -22.44
C CYS A 288 7.17 -4.61 -23.90
N SER A 289 6.26 -5.22 -24.67
CA SER A 289 6.50 -5.52 -26.08
C SER A 289 6.58 -4.25 -26.91
N GLY A 290 7.75 -3.96 -27.47
CA GLY A 290 7.96 -2.76 -28.30
C GLY A 290 8.29 -1.50 -27.50
N CYS A 291 8.59 -1.60 -26.20
CA CYS A 291 8.95 -0.41 -25.41
C CYS A 291 10.28 0.24 -25.79
N PHE A 292 11.09 -0.45 -26.59
CA PHE A 292 12.29 0.09 -27.23
C PHE A 292 12.03 0.64 -28.64
N GLU A 293 10.81 0.54 -29.16
CA GLU A 293 10.41 1.09 -30.47
C GLU A 293 9.88 2.52 -30.27
N MET A 294 10.81 3.48 -30.22
CA MET A 294 10.51 4.88 -29.85
C MET A 294 9.42 5.54 -30.71
N GLU A 295 9.33 5.21 -31.99
CA GLU A 295 8.26 5.72 -32.87
C GLU A 295 6.86 5.33 -32.41
N LYS A 296 6.69 4.12 -31.85
CA LYS A 296 5.41 3.68 -31.27
C LYS A 296 5.18 4.28 -29.89
N GLU A 297 6.23 4.30 -29.07
CA GLU A 297 6.16 4.88 -27.72
C GLU A 297 5.81 6.36 -27.74
N LYS A 298 6.30 7.10 -28.75
CA LYS A 298 5.97 8.49 -28.97
C LYS A 298 4.45 8.67 -29.09
N LEU A 299 3.73 7.82 -29.80
CA LEU A 299 2.28 8.02 -30.01
C LEU A 299 1.42 7.83 -28.75
N LYS A 300 1.95 7.23 -27.68
CA LYS A 300 1.19 7.00 -26.44
C LYS A 300 0.73 8.32 -25.79
N TRP A 301 -0.50 8.30 -25.26
CA TRP A 301 -1.19 9.40 -24.57
C TRP A 301 -1.43 10.68 -25.39
N VAL A 302 -1.04 10.73 -26.66
CA VAL A 302 -1.24 11.92 -27.53
C VAL A 302 -2.15 11.67 -28.71
N THR A 303 -2.24 10.43 -29.19
CA THR A 303 -3.17 10.07 -30.25
C THR A 303 -4.42 9.43 -29.67
N ASN A 304 -5.60 9.80 -30.18
CA ASN A 304 -6.82 9.07 -29.90
C ASN A 304 -6.67 7.63 -30.36
N SER A 305 -6.59 6.71 -29.39
CA SER A 305 -6.63 5.28 -29.68
C SER A 305 -8.09 4.85 -29.87
N SER A 306 -8.31 3.73 -30.55
CA SER A 306 -9.63 3.09 -30.63
C SER A 306 -10.10 2.49 -29.30
N LEU A 307 -9.20 2.34 -28.32
CA LEU A 307 -9.52 1.83 -27.00
C LEU A 307 -10.08 2.96 -26.13
N ARG A 308 -11.31 2.77 -25.65
CA ARG A 308 -11.99 3.71 -24.73
C ARG A 308 -11.26 3.92 -23.39
N ALA A 309 -10.35 3.02 -23.05
CA ALA A 309 -9.55 3.09 -21.82
C ALA A 309 -8.33 4.03 -21.93
N ASP A 310 -8.07 4.63 -23.09
CA ASP A 310 -6.94 5.53 -23.27
C ASP A 310 -7.33 6.97 -22.93
N PHE A 311 -6.57 7.59 -22.04
CA PHE A 311 -6.72 9.01 -21.71
C PHE A 311 -5.59 9.82 -22.33
N LEU A 312 -5.96 10.93 -22.97
CA LEU A 312 -4.97 11.88 -23.46
C LEU A 312 -4.33 12.62 -22.30
N ILE A 313 -3.02 12.81 -22.39
CA ILE A 313 -2.23 13.51 -21.38
C ILE A 313 -2.72 14.95 -21.16
N ASP A 314 -3.12 15.64 -22.23
CA ASP A 314 -3.59 17.02 -22.17
C ASP A 314 -4.95 17.11 -21.47
N ASP A 315 -5.82 16.14 -21.70
CA ASP A 315 -7.09 16.06 -20.96
C ASP A 315 -6.85 15.82 -19.47
N VAL A 316 -5.94 14.91 -19.10
CA VAL A 316 -5.64 14.63 -17.68
C VAL A 316 -5.06 15.86 -17.00
N LEU A 317 -4.10 16.55 -17.64
CA LEU A 317 -3.50 17.76 -17.08
C LEU A 317 -4.49 18.93 -17.01
N SER A 318 -5.45 19.03 -17.93
CA SER A 318 -6.48 20.08 -17.89
C SER A 318 -7.40 20.02 -16.68
N ILE A 319 -7.54 18.85 -16.02
CA ILE A 319 -8.28 18.70 -14.76
C ILE A 319 -7.71 19.62 -13.67
N LYS A 320 -6.37 19.79 -13.69
CA LYS A 320 -5.59 20.54 -12.71
C LYS A 320 -4.55 21.41 -13.41
N SER A 321 -5.04 22.30 -14.29
CA SER A 321 -4.19 23.10 -15.18
C SER A 321 -3.17 23.94 -14.39
N GLY A 322 -1.88 23.71 -14.66
CA GLY A 322 -0.76 24.41 -13.99
C GLY A 322 -0.42 23.94 -12.57
N GLU A 323 -1.18 23.00 -11.98
CA GLU A 323 -0.95 22.53 -10.61
C GLU A 323 -0.02 21.31 -10.53
N ILE A 324 0.04 20.50 -11.59
CA ILE A 324 0.84 19.27 -11.66
C ILE A 324 2.25 19.61 -12.13
N ARG A 325 3.26 19.42 -11.27
CA ARG A 325 4.67 19.79 -11.55
C ARG A 325 5.63 18.64 -11.32
N ILE A 326 5.34 17.80 -10.33
CA ILE A 326 6.12 16.60 -10.02
C ILE A 326 5.21 15.38 -9.89
N GLY A 327 5.63 14.25 -10.43
CA GLY A 327 4.91 13.00 -10.28
C GLY A 327 5.80 11.76 -10.26
N LEU A 328 5.18 10.66 -9.90
CA LEU A 328 5.78 9.33 -9.86
C LEU A 328 5.13 8.47 -10.96
N ASP A 329 5.94 7.87 -11.82
CA ASP A 329 5.50 6.82 -12.75
C ASP A 329 5.90 5.46 -12.19
N TYR A 330 4.95 4.81 -11.53
CA TYR A 330 5.08 3.51 -10.89
C TYR A 330 4.86 2.37 -11.90
N SER A 331 5.70 2.37 -12.93
CA SER A 331 5.65 1.43 -14.06
C SER A 331 7.05 0.97 -14.42
N VAL A 332 7.21 -0.21 -15.02
CA VAL A 332 8.50 -0.64 -15.61
C VAL A 332 8.45 -0.53 -17.12
N THR A 333 8.93 0.62 -17.61
CA THR A 333 9.01 0.95 -19.04
C THR A 333 10.34 1.65 -19.35
N THR A 334 10.51 2.17 -20.57
CA THR A 334 11.71 2.94 -20.96
C THR A 334 11.67 4.40 -20.53
N GLY A 335 10.65 4.85 -19.78
CA GLY A 335 10.47 6.26 -19.37
C GLY A 335 9.69 7.11 -20.36
N SER A 336 8.94 6.50 -21.29
CA SER A 336 8.16 7.23 -22.31
C SER A 336 7.12 8.17 -21.72
N PHE A 337 6.49 7.80 -20.59
CA PHE A 337 5.56 8.66 -19.87
C PHE A 337 6.28 9.90 -19.32
N ALA A 338 7.43 9.70 -18.67
CA ALA A 338 8.26 10.79 -18.18
C ALA A 338 8.72 11.72 -19.31
N ALA A 339 9.07 11.20 -20.48
CA ALA A 339 9.39 12.01 -21.66
C ALA A 339 8.21 12.89 -22.10
N ARG A 340 6.99 12.34 -22.15
CA ARG A 340 5.78 13.08 -22.52
C ARG A 340 5.40 14.18 -21.52
N MET A 341 5.54 13.88 -20.25
CA MET A 341 5.31 14.85 -19.17
C MET A 341 6.37 15.94 -19.17
N ARG A 342 7.63 15.61 -19.51
CA ARG A 342 8.72 16.59 -19.62
C ARG A 342 8.48 17.64 -20.69
N GLU A 343 7.90 17.28 -21.84
CA GLU A 343 7.49 18.23 -22.89
C GLU A 343 6.46 19.25 -22.39
N ARG A 344 5.72 18.92 -21.33
CA ARG A 344 4.73 19.77 -20.65
C ARG A 344 5.29 20.40 -19.37
N ASN A 345 6.61 20.41 -19.21
CA ASN A 345 7.32 20.93 -18.03
C ASN A 345 6.98 20.22 -16.71
N VAL A 346 6.53 18.97 -16.76
CA VAL A 346 6.30 18.14 -15.56
C VAL A 346 7.46 17.17 -15.36
N ILE A 347 8.00 17.13 -14.14
CA ILE A 347 9.08 16.23 -13.76
C ILE A 347 8.47 14.91 -13.29
N ILE A 348 8.87 13.81 -13.92
CA ILE A 348 8.46 12.48 -13.51
C ILE A 348 9.65 11.69 -13.05
N ILE A 349 9.49 11.06 -11.89
CA ILE A 349 10.38 10.03 -11.39
C ILE A 349 9.78 8.68 -11.82
N SER A 350 10.47 7.93 -12.66
CA SER A 350 9.98 6.62 -13.14
C SER A 350 10.62 5.51 -12.34
N THR A 351 9.81 4.62 -11.76
CA THR A 351 10.36 3.38 -11.18
C THR A 351 11.02 2.54 -12.27
N ALA A 352 12.12 1.89 -11.94
CA ALA A 352 12.86 1.08 -12.88
C ALA A 352 13.41 -0.16 -12.19
N LEU A 353 13.36 -1.28 -12.90
CA LEU A 353 14.07 -2.51 -12.55
C LEU A 353 14.60 -3.12 -13.83
N ASN A 354 15.70 -3.87 -13.71
CA ASN A 354 16.34 -4.46 -14.86
C ASN A 354 15.75 -5.84 -15.14
N LEU A 355 14.55 -5.88 -15.71
CA LEU A 355 13.82 -7.11 -16.04
C LEU A 355 14.12 -7.58 -17.46
N GLY A 356 15.23 -8.29 -17.66
CA GLY A 356 15.64 -8.79 -18.99
C GLY A 356 16.03 -7.69 -19.99
N ALA A 357 16.00 -6.42 -19.59
CA ALA A 357 16.45 -5.28 -20.35
C ALA A 357 16.97 -4.17 -19.40
N PRO A 358 17.85 -3.26 -19.88
CA PRO A 358 18.50 -2.23 -19.06
C PRO A 358 17.63 -0.98 -18.94
N PHE A 359 16.47 -1.09 -18.27
CA PHE A 359 15.50 0.01 -18.17
C PHE A 359 16.05 1.21 -17.40
N SER A 360 16.74 0.99 -16.29
CA SER A 360 17.28 2.05 -15.44
C SER A 360 18.28 2.92 -16.19
N GLU A 361 19.23 2.28 -16.89
CA GLU A 361 20.22 2.93 -17.74
C GLU A 361 19.57 3.63 -18.93
N THR A 362 18.55 3.02 -19.54
CA THR A 362 17.83 3.62 -20.67
C THR A 362 17.12 4.91 -20.27
N ILE A 363 16.44 4.93 -19.12
CA ILE A 363 15.76 6.13 -18.59
C ILE A 363 16.81 7.22 -18.29
N ALA A 364 17.87 6.89 -17.57
CA ALA A 364 18.95 7.83 -17.24
C ALA A 364 19.60 8.46 -18.48
N LEU A 365 19.96 7.65 -19.49
CA LEU A 365 20.62 8.12 -20.70
C LEU A 365 19.71 8.96 -21.62
N ARG A 366 18.39 8.90 -21.42
CA ARG A 366 17.42 9.80 -22.06
C ARG A 366 17.27 11.14 -21.33
N GLY A 367 17.98 11.34 -20.22
CA GLY A 367 17.89 12.54 -19.38
C GLY A 367 16.68 12.55 -18.46
N LEU A 368 16.14 11.38 -18.13
CA LEU A 368 15.00 11.17 -17.25
C LEU A 368 15.46 10.57 -15.92
N ILE A 369 14.58 10.55 -14.90
CA ILE A 369 14.94 10.14 -13.54
C ILE A 369 14.47 8.70 -13.27
N PRO A 370 15.36 7.69 -13.25
CA PRO A 370 15.01 6.35 -12.79
C PRO A 370 15.08 6.26 -11.26
N LEU A 371 14.10 5.60 -10.67
CA LEU A 371 14.12 5.16 -9.27
C LEU A 371 14.19 3.63 -9.24
N TYR A 372 15.33 3.08 -8.81
CA TYR A 372 15.53 1.64 -8.74
C TYR A 372 14.77 1.05 -7.54
N LEU A 373 13.58 0.52 -7.79
CA LEU A 373 12.61 0.14 -6.75
C LEU A 373 11.75 -1.06 -7.19
N THR A 374 11.50 -1.96 -6.25
CA THR A 374 10.59 -3.10 -6.34
C THR A 374 9.21 -2.79 -5.75
N LEU A 375 8.21 -3.58 -6.15
CA LEU A 375 6.83 -3.46 -5.69
C LEU A 375 6.64 -3.69 -4.18
N ASN A 376 7.62 -4.34 -3.57
CA ASN A 376 7.59 -4.78 -2.17
C ASN A 376 8.16 -3.72 -1.22
N GLN A 377 8.70 -2.64 -1.76
CA GLN A 377 9.33 -1.57 -1.01
C GLN A 377 8.37 -0.42 -0.79
N ARG A 378 8.42 0.14 0.42
CA ARG A 378 7.82 1.45 0.68
C ARG A 378 8.54 2.52 -0.12
N LEU A 379 7.79 3.40 -0.76
CA LEU A 379 8.26 4.52 -1.55
C LEU A 379 9.16 5.44 -0.71
N PRO A 380 10.39 5.72 -1.16
CA PRO A 380 11.37 6.52 -0.41
C PRO A 380 11.11 8.03 -0.57
N PHE A 381 9.85 8.44 -0.53
CA PHE A 381 9.41 9.83 -0.59
C PHE A 381 8.78 10.23 0.74
N PHE A 382 8.88 11.51 1.08
CA PHE A 382 8.15 12.07 2.22
C PHE A 382 6.66 12.18 1.89
N ASP A 383 5.84 12.24 2.93
CA ASP A 383 4.38 12.23 2.81
C ASP A 383 3.88 13.51 2.10
N ASN A 384 2.84 13.37 1.27
CA ASN A 384 2.17 14.46 0.55
C ASN A 384 3.10 15.33 -0.31
N THR A 385 4.07 14.72 -1.00
CA THR A 385 5.06 15.44 -1.83
C THR A 385 4.81 15.36 -3.33
N MET A 386 4.01 14.40 -3.80
CA MET A 386 3.75 14.19 -5.23
C MET A 386 2.45 14.84 -5.66
N ASP A 387 2.47 15.51 -6.82
CA ASP A 387 1.26 16.09 -7.43
C ASP A 387 0.49 15.03 -8.23
N MET A 388 1.17 14.00 -8.71
CA MET A 388 0.57 12.91 -9.48
C MET A 388 1.28 11.57 -9.26
N ILE A 389 0.52 10.48 -9.29
CA ILE A 389 1.04 9.12 -9.44
C ILE A 389 0.41 8.53 -10.70
N HIS A 390 1.24 7.97 -11.58
CA HIS A 390 0.83 7.26 -12.78
C HIS A 390 1.27 5.80 -12.68
N THR A 391 0.43 4.88 -13.13
CA THR A 391 0.78 3.46 -13.25
C THR A 391 0.24 2.90 -14.56
N THR A 392 1.06 2.17 -15.31
CA THR A 392 0.67 1.50 -16.55
C THR A 392 1.33 0.13 -16.68
N VAL A 393 0.57 -0.90 -17.05
CA VAL A 393 1.03 -2.25 -17.47
C VAL A 393 1.89 -3.03 -16.45
N PHE A 394 2.25 -2.43 -15.33
CA PHE A 394 3.12 -2.99 -14.29
C PHE A 394 2.33 -3.61 -13.15
N LEU A 395 1.31 -2.90 -12.67
CA LEU A 395 0.30 -3.42 -11.75
C LEU A 395 -0.80 -4.11 -12.57
N ASP A 396 -1.06 -5.39 -12.28
CA ASP A 396 -2.15 -6.13 -12.92
C ASP A 396 -2.69 -7.24 -12.00
N GLY A 397 -3.65 -8.02 -12.52
CA GLY A 397 -4.41 -9.03 -11.79
C GLY A 397 -3.62 -10.14 -11.09
N TRP A 398 -2.31 -10.27 -11.30
CA TRP A 398 -1.48 -11.22 -10.51
C TRP A 398 -1.24 -10.77 -9.06
N ILE A 399 -1.37 -9.48 -8.77
CA ILE A 399 -1.00 -8.89 -7.48
C ILE A 399 -1.98 -9.34 -6.39
N ASP A 400 -1.45 -9.82 -5.27
CA ASP A 400 -2.26 -10.15 -4.11
C ASP A 400 -3.03 -8.92 -3.57
N LEU A 401 -4.24 -9.13 -3.07
CA LEU A 401 -5.08 -8.04 -2.57
C LEU A 401 -4.48 -7.33 -1.36
N GLN A 402 -3.80 -8.05 -0.46
CA GLN A 402 -3.12 -7.44 0.67
C GLN A 402 -1.88 -6.66 0.23
N MET A 403 -1.16 -7.16 -0.77
CA MET A 403 -0.05 -6.42 -1.38
C MET A 403 -0.52 -5.14 -2.09
N MET A 404 -1.62 -5.23 -2.85
CA MET A 404 -2.26 -4.05 -3.48
C MET A 404 -2.67 -3.03 -2.43
N ASP A 405 -3.22 -3.47 -1.30
CA ASP A 405 -3.62 -2.60 -0.19
C ASP A 405 -2.44 -1.75 0.30
N PHE A 406 -1.30 -2.38 0.64
CA PHE A 406 -0.09 -1.66 1.03
C PHE A 406 0.41 -0.68 -0.04
N ILE A 407 0.38 -1.05 -1.32
CA ILE A 407 0.75 -0.16 -2.43
C ILE A 407 -0.15 1.07 -2.47
N LEU A 408 -1.46 0.89 -2.34
CA LEU A 408 -2.41 2.00 -2.42
C LEU A 408 -2.34 2.92 -1.20
N PHE A 409 -2.12 2.38 -0.01
CA PHE A 409 -1.85 3.21 1.18
C PHE A 409 -0.56 4.02 1.02
N ASP A 410 0.47 3.45 0.39
CA ASP A 410 1.71 4.16 0.16
C ASP A 410 1.59 5.21 -0.96
N PHE A 411 0.76 4.95 -1.98
CA PHE A 411 0.36 5.94 -2.98
C PHE A 411 -0.40 7.10 -2.33
N ASP A 412 -1.42 6.79 -1.51
CA ASP A 412 -2.15 7.81 -0.77
C ASP A 412 -1.21 8.63 0.10
N ARG A 413 -0.27 8.00 0.81
CA ARG A 413 0.71 8.68 1.65
C ARG A 413 1.55 9.70 0.88
N VAL A 414 2.11 9.34 -0.27
CA VAL A 414 3.02 10.25 -1.02
C VAL A 414 2.27 11.28 -1.87
N LEU A 415 1.04 10.97 -2.30
CA LEU A 415 0.22 11.90 -3.07
C LEU A 415 -0.31 13.01 -2.17
N ARG A 416 -0.10 14.27 -2.55
CA ARG A 416 -0.62 15.41 -1.78
C ARG A 416 -2.14 15.56 -1.95
N PRO A 417 -2.86 16.21 -1.02
CA PRO A 417 -4.26 16.59 -1.23
C PRO A 417 -4.42 17.39 -2.54
N GLY A 418 -5.44 17.05 -3.34
CA GLY A 418 -5.65 17.59 -4.68
C GLY A 418 -4.76 16.97 -5.77
N GLY A 419 -3.85 16.06 -5.41
CA GLY A 419 -3.03 15.31 -6.35
C GLY A 419 -3.82 14.25 -7.12
N LEU A 420 -3.34 13.89 -8.31
CA LEU A 420 -4.01 12.94 -9.20
C LEU A 420 -3.37 11.54 -9.16
N LEU A 421 -4.18 10.52 -8.93
CA LEU A 421 -3.83 9.12 -9.20
C LEU A 421 -4.40 8.74 -10.58
N TRP A 422 -3.50 8.51 -11.52
CA TRP A 422 -3.80 8.06 -12.88
C TRP A 422 -3.45 6.58 -13.04
N ILE A 423 -4.49 5.76 -13.11
CA ILE A 423 -4.40 4.33 -13.42
C ILE A 423 -4.63 4.17 -14.91
N ASP A 424 -3.63 3.70 -15.64
CA ASP A 424 -3.66 3.51 -17.09
C ASP A 424 -3.63 2.00 -17.42
N LYS A 425 -4.74 1.47 -17.93
CA LYS A 425 -4.87 0.09 -18.42
C LYS A 425 -4.45 -0.98 -17.40
N PHE A 426 -4.85 -0.81 -16.14
CA PHE A 426 -4.77 -1.90 -15.17
C PHE A 426 -5.60 -3.07 -15.70
N PHE A 427 -5.03 -4.27 -15.84
CA PHE A 427 -5.76 -5.41 -16.39
C PHE A 427 -5.95 -6.50 -15.37
N CYS A 428 -7.13 -7.10 -15.32
CA CYS A 428 -7.43 -8.23 -14.45
C CYS A 428 -8.44 -9.17 -15.11
N SER A 429 -8.64 -10.34 -14.50
CA SER A 429 -9.77 -11.20 -14.82
C SER A 429 -11.07 -10.45 -14.53
N ARG A 430 -12.12 -10.71 -15.33
CA ARG A 430 -13.48 -10.21 -15.05
C ARG A 430 -13.97 -10.61 -13.66
N ASN A 431 -13.59 -11.81 -13.20
CA ASN A 431 -14.01 -12.32 -11.91
C ASN A 431 -13.37 -11.57 -10.74
N ASP A 432 -12.16 -11.03 -10.93
CA ASP A 432 -11.43 -10.28 -9.89
C ASP A 432 -11.68 -8.77 -9.98
N LEU A 433 -12.43 -8.30 -10.99
CA LEU A 433 -12.64 -6.87 -11.24
C LEU A 433 -13.24 -6.17 -10.03
N ASP A 434 -14.28 -6.75 -9.43
CA ASP A 434 -14.96 -6.16 -8.28
C ASP A 434 -14.02 -5.99 -7.08
N ASP A 435 -13.12 -6.94 -6.84
CA ASP A 435 -12.13 -6.86 -5.76
C ASP A 435 -11.16 -5.70 -5.99
N TYR A 436 -10.62 -5.56 -7.20
CA TYR A 436 -9.69 -4.47 -7.52
C TYR A 436 -10.38 -3.11 -7.57
N MET A 437 -11.61 -3.04 -8.10
CA MET A 437 -12.41 -1.82 -8.07
C MET A 437 -12.64 -1.36 -6.64
N TYR A 438 -12.98 -2.30 -5.75
CA TYR A 438 -13.10 -2.04 -4.33
C TYR A 438 -11.81 -1.44 -3.74
N MET A 439 -10.64 -2.00 -4.08
CA MET A 439 -9.35 -1.49 -3.61
C MET A 439 -9.08 -0.05 -4.03
N PHE A 440 -9.38 0.31 -5.29
CA PHE A 440 -9.16 1.69 -5.76
C PHE A 440 -10.15 2.71 -5.18
N LEU A 441 -11.32 2.25 -4.73
CA LEU A 441 -12.39 3.12 -4.25
C LEU A 441 -12.35 3.37 -2.73
N GLN A 442 -11.59 2.57 -1.96
CA GLN A 442 -11.59 2.65 -0.50
C GLN A 442 -11.13 4.00 0.08
N PHE A 443 -10.30 4.76 -0.66
CA PHE A 443 -9.71 6.02 -0.19
C PHE A 443 -10.60 7.27 -0.41
N ARG A 444 -11.82 7.08 -0.94
CA ARG A 444 -12.78 8.15 -1.27
C ARG A 444 -12.22 9.22 -2.19
N TYR A 445 -11.41 8.81 -3.17
CA TYR A 445 -10.91 9.74 -4.17
C TYR A 445 -12.06 10.25 -5.04
N ARG A 446 -11.99 11.53 -5.41
CA ARG A 446 -12.94 12.12 -6.37
C ARG A 446 -12.63 11.56 -7.75
N LYS A 447 -13.64 10.99 -8.42
CA LYS A 447 -13.47 10.40 -9.76
C LYS A 447 -13.62 11.50 -10.81
N HIS A 448 -12.60 11.70 -11.63
CA HIS A 448 -12.67 12.58 -12.80
C HIS A 448 -12.94 11.78 -14.07
N LYS A 449 -12.25 10.65 -14.22
CA LYS A 449 -12.43 9.70 -15.32
C LYS A 449 -12.43 8.29 -14.77
N TRP A 450 -13.31 7.44 -15.27
CA TRP A 450 -13.38 6.02 -14.92
C TRP A 450 -13.94 5.22 -16.08
N VAL A 451 -13.16 4.30 -16.63
CA VAL A 451 -13.57 3.47 -17.77
C VAL A 451 -13.12 2.03 -17.54
N VAL A 452 -14.05 1.10 -17.70
CA VAL A 452 -13.77 -0.32 -17.84
C VAL A 452 -13.99 -0.70 -19.29
N SER A 453 -13.00 -1.33 -19.92
CA SER A 453 -13.09 -1.79 -21.31
C SER A 453 -12.66 -3.25 -21.44
N PRO A 454 -13.23 -4.02 -22.40
CA PRO A 454 -12.83 -5.40 -22.61
C PRO A 454 -11.42 -5.48 -23.20
N LYS A 455 -10.56 -6.32 -22.62
CA LYS A 455 -9.26 -6.71 -23.20
C LYS A 455 -9.39 -7.99 -24.01
N SER A 456 -10.12 -8.97 -23.47
CA SER A 456 -10.42 -10.26 -24.10
C SER A 456 -11.77 -10.77 -23.60
N LYS A 457 -12.13 -12.02 -23.93
CA LYS A 457 -13.38 -12.65 -23.42
C LYS A 457 -13.45 -12.61 -21.89
N ASN A 458 -12.33 -12.91 -21.23
CA ASN A 458 -12.27 -13.08 -19.76
C ASN A 458 -11.48 -11.98 -19.04
N GLU A 459 -10.79 -11.09 -19.76
CA GLU A 459 -9.99 -10.02 -19.18
C GLU A 459 -10.54 -8.63 -19.53
N VAL A 460 -10.33 -7.68 -18.63
CA VAL A 460 -10.74 -6.28 -18.75
C VAL A 460 -9.58 -5.35 -18.46
N TYR A 461 -9.63 -4.15 -19.04
CA TYR A 461 -8.83 -3.01 -18.64
C TYR A 461 -9.67 -2.07 -17.78
N LEU A 462 -9.09 -1.57 -16.70
CA LEU A 462 -9.56 -0.47 -15.88
C LEU A 462 -8.60 0.71 -16.06
N SER A 463 -9.14 1.85 -16.48
CA SER A 463 -8.43 3.12 -16.49
C SER A 463 -9.20 4.15 -15.69
N ALA A 464 -8.52 4.90 -14.85
CA ALA A 464 -9.13 5.91 -14.00
C ALA A 464 -8.20 7.10 -13.75
N VAL A 465 -8.80 8.28 -13.57
CA VAL A 465 -8.14 9.46 -13.01
C VAL A 465 -8.91 9.87 -11.77
N LEU A 466 -8.24 9.80 -10.64
CA LEU A 466 -8.79 9.96 -9.30
C LEU A 466 -8.04 11.10 -8.60
N GLU A 467 -8.74 11.97 -7.89
CA GLU A 467 -8.15 13.08 -7.13
C GLU A 467 -8.24 12.79 -5.62
N LYS A 468 -7.12 12.92 -4.92
CA LYS A 468 -7.07 12.76 -3.47
C LYS A 468 -7.80 13.92 -2.78
N PRO A 469 -8.83 13.68 -1.95
CA PRO A 469 -9.51 14.75 -1.23
C PRO A 469 -8.62 15.34 -0.13
N ALA A 470 -8.93 16.57 0.30
CA ALA A 470 -8.44 17.06 1.57
C ALA A 470 -9.12 16.28 2.71
N ARG A 471 -8.32 15.65 3.57
CA ARG A 471 -8.81 15.07 4.83
C ARG A 471 -8.45 16.07 5.92
N SER A 472 -9.42 16.84 6.40
CA SER A 472 -9.23 17.63 7.62
C SER A 472 -9.04 16.68 8.79
N LEU A 473 -8.06 16.96 9.65
CA LEU A 473 -7.95 16.30 10.96
C LEU A 473 -9.10 16.72 11.87
#